data_AF-A0A418C4V7-F1
#
_entry.id   AF-A0A418C4V7-F1
#
_cell.length_a   1.000
_cell.length_b   1.000
_cell.length_c   1.000
_cell.angle_alpha   90.00
_cell.angle_beta   90.00
_cell.angle_gamma   90.00
#
_symmetry.space_group_name_H-M   'P 1'
#
loop_
_entity.id
_entity.type
_entity.pdbx_description
1 polymer ?
#
loop_
_entity_poly.entity_id
_entity_poly.type
_entity_poly.pdbx_seq_one_letter_code
_entity_poly.pdbx_strand_id
1 'polypeptide(L)'
;MSAKKKVQKQMEFYLSPSNLRQDKFLQQQMQLDTEGFISLDVFLSFNRMKSLGATMRMLTEAIQKSSALVLNDEQTHVRPKEFPTKDGDDSL
;
A
#
# COMPACT_ATOMS: atom_id res chain seq x y z
N MET A 1 -5.38 -15.65 -13.72
CA MET A 1 -4.74 -14.64 -12.83
C MET A 1 -4.61 -15.23 -11.43
N SER A 2 -3.40 -15.55 -10.97
CA SER A 2 -3.19 -16.09 -9.60
C SER A 2 -3.53 -15.06 -8.52
N ALA A 3 -4.00 -15.53 -7.36
CA ALA A 3 -4.39 -14.68 -6.24
C ALA A 3 -3.28 -13.68 -5.83
N LYS A 4 -2.00 -14.10 -5.86
CA LYS A 4 -0.83 -13.24 -5.59
C LYS A 4 -0.78 -11.98 -6.48
N LYS A 5 -1.03 -12.11 -7.79
CA LYS A 5 -1.05 -10.97 -8.72
C LYS A 5 -2.22 -10.02 -8.44
N LYS A 6 -3.37 -10.56 -8.01
CA LYS A 6 -4.52 -9.73 -7.62
C LYS A 6 -4.20 -8.93 -6.36
N VAL A 7 -3.60 -9.57 -5.36
CA VAL A 7 -3.15 -8.91 -4.11
C VAL A 7 -2.13 -7.81 -4.40
N GLN A 8 -1.12 -8.09 -5.22
CA GLN A 8 -0.12 -7.10 -5.64
C GLN A 8 -0.79 -5.86 -6.26
N LYS A 9 -1.61 -6.07 -7.29
CA LYS A 9 -2.28 -4.97 -7.99
C LYS A 9 -3.22 -4.19 -7.08
N GLN A 10 -3.87 -4.87 -6.14
CA GLN A 10 -4.75 -4.25 -5.16
C GLN A 10 -3.96 -3.39 -4.18
N MET A 11 -2.77 -3.84 -3.76
CA MET A 11 -1.88 -3.06 -2.90
C MET A 11 -1.36 -1.81 -3.60
N GLU A 12 -0.88 -1.96 -4.82
CA GLU A 12 -0.44 -0.84 -5.66
C GLU A 12 -1.56 0.16 -5.90
N PHE A 13 -2.80 -0.33 -6.03
CA PHE A 13 -3.98 0.55 -6.14
C PHE A 13 -4.28 1.29 -4.84
N TYR A 14 -4.29 0.61 -3.69
CA TYR A 14 -4.58 1.26 -2.40
C TYR A 14 -3.58 2.36 -2.07
N LEU A 15 -2.31 2.09 -2.34
CA LEU A 15 -1.19 3.00 -2.10
C LEU A 15 -0.90 3.89 -3.32
N SER A 16 -1.75 3.87 -4.35
CA SER A 16 -1.64 4.77 -5.49
C SER A 16 -1.95 6.20 -5.05
N PRO A 17 -1.24 7.22 -5.58
CA PRO A 17 -1.49 8.63 -5.22
C PRO A 17 -2.95 9.05 -5.44
N SER A 18 -3.64 8.49 -6.43
CA SER A 18 -5.06 8.76 -6.65
C SER A 18 -5.96 8.20 -5.55
N ASN A 19 -5.70 6.97 -5.07
CA ASN A 19 -6.47 6.37 -3.98
C ASN A 19 -6.13 7.05 -2.65
N LEU A 20 -4.84 7.29 -2.37
CA LEU A 20 -4.40 7.99 -1.17
C LEU A 20 -4.97 9.40 -1.06
N ARG A 21 -5.21 10.10 -2.18
CA ARG A 21 -5.88 11.41 -2.14
C ARG A 21 -7.35 11.33 -1.72
N GLN A 22 -8.04 10.26 -2.07
CA GLN A 22 -9.45 10.07 -1.74
C GLN A 22 -9.66 9.37 -0.39
N ASP A 23 -8.76 8.45 -0.04
CA ASP A 23 -8.88 7.56 1.10
C ASP A 23 -8.28 8.21 2.36
N LYS A 24 -9.16 8.90 3.11
CA LYS A 24 -8.79 9.57 4.37
C LYS A 24 -8.26 8.60 5.43
N PHE A 25 -8.70 7.34 5.41
CA PHE A 25 -8.27 6.35 6.40
C PHE A 25 -6.81 5.96 6.16
N LEU A 26 -6.42 5.70 4.91
CA LEU A 26 -5.02 5.46 4.58
C LEU A 26 -4.15 6.70 4.84
N GLN A 27 -4.65 7.90 4.57
CA GLN A 27 -3.94 9.14 4.94
C GLN A 27 -3.71 9.25 6.44
N GLN A 28 -4.73 8.98 7.26
CA GLN A 28 -4.59 8.99 8.72
C GLN A 28 -3.57 7.97 9.18
N GLN A 29 -3.65 6.74 8.68
CA GLN A 29 -2.70 5.69 9.05
C GLN A 29 -1.26 6.05 8.66
N MET A 30 -1.09 6.66 7.50
CA MET A 30 0.20 7.18 7.04
C MET A 30 0.68 8.39 7.86
N GLN A 31 -0.22 9.18 8.44
CA GLN A 31 0.13 10.30 9.34
C GLN A 31 0.46 9.86 10.77
N LEU A 32 -0.01 8.69 11.20
CA LEU A 32 0.35 8.11 12.51
C LEU A 32 1.85 7.78 12.56
N ASP A 33 2.43 7.45 11.41
CA ASP A 33 3.81 7.07 11.29
C ASP A 33 4.61 8.20 10.61
N THR A 34 5.73 8.61 11.20
CA THR A 34 6.51 9.74 10.66
C THR A 34 7.10 9.43 9.28
N GLU A 35 7.31 8.15 8.99
CA GLU A 35 7.85 7.68 7.71
C GLU A 35 6.75 7.28 6.71
N GLY A 36 5.47 7.34 7.11
CA GLY A 36 4.34 6.98 6.26
C GLY A 36 4.16 5.47 6.07
N PHE A 37 4.60 4.67 7.03
CA PHE A 37 4.38 3.23 7.05
C PHE A 37 2.96 2.87 7.53
N ILE A 38 2.35 1.90 6.86
CA ILE A 38 1.02 1.39 7.18
C ILE A 38 1.13 -0.11 7.45
N SER A 39 0.59 -0.58 8.58
CA SER A 39 0.66 -1.99 8.95
C SER A 39 -0.10 -2.87 7.95
N LEU A 40 0.50 -4.00 7.56
CA LEU A 40 -0.10 -4.97 6.65
C LEU A 40 -1.40 -5.57 7.17
N ASP A 41 -1.53 -5.63 8.50
CA ASP A 41 -2.73 -6.11 9.19
C ASP A 41 -3.98 -5.27 8.89
N VAL A 42 -3.79 -3.96 8.67
CA VAL A 42 -4.85 -3.05 8.25
C VAL A 42 -5.41 -3.46 6.90
N PHE A 43 -4.53 -3.81 5.96
CA PHE A 43 -4.94 -4.29 4.64
C PHE A 43 -5.60 -5.67 4.73
N LEU A 44 -5.09 -6.57 5.58
CA LEU A 44 -5.73 -7.87 5.83
C LEU A 44 -7.15 -7.74 6.41
N SER A 45 -7.41 -6.65 7.14
CA SER A 45 -8.74 -6.35 7.67
C SER A 45 -9.75 -5.92 6.60
N PHE A 46 -9.31 -5.47 5.43
CA PHE A 46 -10.20 -5.01 4.36
C PHE A 46 -10.99 -6.15 3.71
N ASN A 47 -12.29 -5.96 3.51
CA ASN A 47 -13.18 -6.94 2.87
C ASN A 47 -12.68 -7.38 1.49
N ARG A 48 -12.06 -6.47 0.72
CA ARG A 48 -11.47 -6.79 -0.58
C ARG A 48 -10.27 -7.74 -0.47
N MET A 49 -9.39 -7.55 0.50
CA MET A 49 -8.24 -8.41 0.72
C MET A 49 -8.65 -9.77 1.27
N LYS A 50 -9.62 -9.79 2.20
CA LYS A 50 -10.25 -11.04 2.69
C LYS A 50 -10.88 -11.84 1.57
N SER A 51 -11.63 -11.19 0.67
CA SER A 51 -12.26 -11.84 -0.49
C SER A 51 -11.23 -12.42 -1.48
N LEU A 52 -10.04 -11.81 -1.56
CA LEU A 52 -8.94 -12.32 -2.37
C LEU A 52 -8.14 -13.44 -1.68
N GLY A 53 -8.43 -13.74 -0.41
CA GLY A 53 -7.65 -14.68 0.40
C GLY A 53 -6.22 -14.19 0.63
N ALA A 54 -6.02 -12.87 0.73
CA ALA A 54 -4.72 -12.30 0.99
C ALA A 54 -4.24 -12.72 2.39
N THR A 55 -2.95 -13.07 2.50
CA THR A 55 -2.29 -13.39 3.76
C THR A 55 -1.04 -12.54 3.90
N MET A 56 -0.53 -12.42 5.13
CA MET A 56 0.69 -11.66 5.41
C MET A 56 1.84 -12.05 4.47
N ARG A 57 2.07 -13.36 4.27
CA ARG A 57 3.07 -13.86 3.31
C ARG A 57 2.81 -13.41 1.88
N MET A 58 1.55 -13.44 1.43
CA MET A 58 1.21 -13.03 0.07
C MET A 58 1.40 -11.53 -0.14
N LEU A 59 1.08 -10.72 0.88
CA LEU A 59 1.32 -9.29 0.90
C LEU A 59 2.82 -8.99 0.83
N THR A 60 3.62 -9.55 1.73
CA THR A 60 5.06 -9.30 1.78
C THR A 60 5.73 -9.73 0.49
N GLU A 61 5.45 -10.93 -0.02
CA GLU A 61 5.98 -11.38 -1.33
C GLU A 61 5.54 -10.47 -2.49
N ALA A 62 4.28 -10.03 -2.49
CA ALA A 62 3.75 -9.17 -3.55
C ALA A 62 4.40 -7.78 -3.54
N ILE A 63 4.58 -7.23 -2.34
CA ILE A 63 5.18 -5.92 -2.13
C ILE A 63 6.67 -5.95 -2.41
N GLN A 64 7.40 -6.98 -1.94
CA GLN A 64 8.83 -7.16 -2.28
C GLN A 64 9.08 -7.26 -3.79
N LYS A 65 8.10 -7.79 -4.54
CA LYS A 65 8.16 -7.87 -6.00
C LYS A 65 7.65 -6.61 -6.71
N SER A 66 6.94 -5.72 -6.01
CA SER A 66 6.49 -4.45 -6.56
C SER A 66 7.61 -3.42 -6.43
N SER A 67 7.83 -2.65 -7.50
CA SER A 67 8.80 -1.56 -7.50
C SER A 67 8.21 -0.24 -6.99
N ALA A 68 6.89 -0.18 -6.82
CA ALA A 68 6.15 1.00 -6.41
C ALA A 68 5.94 1.08 -4.89
N LEU A 69 6.22 -0.01 -4.17
CA LEU A 69 5.94 -0.16 -2.75
C LEU A 69 7.21 -0.59 -2.00
N VAL A 70 7.31 -0.20 -0.73
CA VAL A 70 8.47 -0.47 0.13
C VAL A 70 7.99 -1.07 1.44
N LEU A 71 8.59 -2.19 1.84
CA LEU A 71 8.37 -2.79 3.16
C LEU A 71 9.39 -2.25 4.17
N ASN A 72 9.01 -2.25 5.44
CA ASN A 72 9.95 -2.09 6.53
C ASN A 72 10.82 -3.34 6.71
N ASP A 73 11.87 -3.23 7.54
CA ASP A 73 12.81 -4.32 7.81
C ASP A 73 12.11 -5.56 8.42
N GLU A 74 11.11 -5.33 9.27
CA GLU A 74 10.33 -6.40 9.90
C GLU A 74 9.25 -7.02 8.99
N GLN A 75 9.06 -6.51 7.77
CA GLN A 75 8.02 -6.94 6.83
C GLN A 75 6.59 -6.90 7.41
N THR A 76 6.34 -6.02 8.37
CA THR A 76 5.04 -5.82 9.04
C THR A 76 4.32 -4.57 8.55
N HIS A 77 5.06 -3.63 7.97
CA HIS A 77 4.54 -2.36 7.48
C HIS A 77 4.97 -2.09 6.04
N VAL A 78 4.10 -1.41 5.30
CA VAL A 78 4.33 -1.02 3.91
C VAL A 78 4.10 0.48 3.73
N ARG A 79 4.90 1.09 2.88
CA ARG A 79 4.68 2.45 2.41
C ARG A 79 4.75 2.52 0.88
N PRO A 80 4.04 3.46 0.25
CA PRO A 80 4.26 3.77 -1.16
C PRO A 80 5.65 4.38 -1.35
N LYS A 81 6.25 4.12 -2.51
CA LYS A 81 7.48 4.78 -2.93
C LYS A 81 7.21 6.22 -3.38
N GLU A 82 6.09 6.43 -4.05
CA GLU A 82 5.62 7.74 -4.50
C GLU A 82 4.43 8.19 -3.66
N PHE A 83 4.64 9.24 -2.87
CA PHE A 83 3.56 9.91 -2.16
C PHE A 83 2.83 10.85 -3.11
N PRO A 84 1.51 11.07 -2.95
CA PRO A 84 0.81 12.07 -3.73
C PRO A 84 1.40 13.44 -3.41
N THR A 85 2.31 13.92 -4.25
CA THR A 85 2.72 15.32 -4.27
C THR A 85 1.48 16.14 -4.56
N LYS A 86 1.26 17.17 -3.73
CA LYS A 86 0.07 18.01 -3.81
C LYS A 86 0.14 19.07 -4.90
N ASP A 87 1.21 19.08 -5.68
CA ASP A 87 1.45 20.10 -6.68
C ASP A 87 1.78 19.46 -8.02
N GLY A 88 1.00 19.83 -9.03
CA GLY A 88 1.45 19.79 -10.40
C GLY A 88 2.47 20.89 -10.60
N ASP A 89 3.68 20.71 -10.07
CA ASP A 89 4.84 21.52 -10.44
C ASP A 89 5.56 20.78 -11.58
N ASP A 90 4.90 20.81 -12.73
CA ASP A 90 5.61 20.85 -14.01
C ASP A 90 6.18 22.27 -14.10
N SER A 91 7.50 22.38 -14.33
CA SER A 91 8.29 23.59 -14.63
C SER A 91 8.99 24.32 -13.47
N LEU A 92 10.30 24.06 -13.28
CA LEU A 92 11.36 24.72 -14.09
C LEU A 92 12.68 23.94 -14.10
#